data_AF-A0A6A6JNP3-F1
#
_entry.id   AF-A0A6A6JNP3-F1
#
_cell.length_a   1.000
_cell.length_b   1.000
_cell.length_c   1.000
_cell.angle_alpha   90.00
_cell.angle_beta   90.00
_cell.angle_gamma   90.00
#
_symmetry.space_group_name_H-M   'P 1'
#
loop_
_entity.id
_entity.type
_entity.pdbx_description
1 polymer ?
#
loop_
_entity_poly.entity_id
_entity_poly.type
_entity_poly.pdbx_seq_one_letter_code
_entity_poly.pdbx_strand_id
1 'polypeptide(L)'
;MIEYFELPLHTQLLLPLGVAFLTVSLVVAYRLYLHPLSAFPGPQSWAASRLPWIRHTADGRMWRELEHLHEKHGPFVRIAPNELSVLSPAARSDIYTSRPILPKEPTSQTPPLNGANSLFTAVGDDHRFNDLFRAPFITDVRHLGSLAFVY
;
A
#
# COMPACT_ATOMS: atom_id res chain seq x y z
N MET A 1 5.40 -50.49 -4.67
CA MET A 1 4.93 -50.83 -3.32
C MET A 1 5.65 -49.88 -2.37
N ILE A 2 5.04 -48.74 -2.07
CA ILE A 2 5.60 -47.76 -1.13
C ILE A 2 4.89 -48.04 0.18
N GLU A 3 5.58 -48.62 1.15
CA GLU A 3 5.08 -48.73 2.51
C GLU A 3 4.91 -47.31 3.06
N TYR A 4 3.66 -46.87 3.18
CA TYR A 4 3.33 -45.70 3.98
C TYR A 4 3.56 -46.11 5.43
N PHE A 5 4.75 -45.81 5.93
CA PHE A 5 5.07 -45.91 7.34
C PHE A 5 4.03 -45.08 8.11
N GLU A 6 3.11 -45.76 8.83
CA GLU A 6 2.02 -45.16 9.61
C GLU A 6 2.59 -44.31 10.75
N LEU A 7 3.01 -43.09 10.41
CA LEU A 7 3.53 -42.12 11.36
C LEU A 7 2.43 -41.76 12.35
N PRO A 8 2.74 -41.69 13.65
CA PRO A 8 1.71 -41.39 14.64
C PRO A 8 1.12 -39.98 14.41
N LEU A 9 -0.19 -39.82 14.69
CA LEU A 9 -0.99 -38.63 14.35
C LEU A 9 -0.35 -37.31 14.82
N HIS A 10 0.32 -37.32 15.98
CA HIS A 10 1.00 -36.13 16.49
C HIS A 10 2.16 -35.67 15.59
N THR A 11 2.95 -36.59 15.03
CA THR A 11 4.03 -36.27 14.09
C THR A 11 3.49 -35.70 12.77
N GLN A 12 2.35 -36.21 12.30
CA GLN A 12 1.68 -35.69 11.10
C GLN A 12 1.20 -34.23 11.28
N LEU A 13 0.88 -33.83 12.51
CA LEU A 13 0.47 -32.45 12.83
C LEU A 13 1.65 -31.54 13.20
N LEU A 14 2.65 -32.04 13.93
CA LEU A 14 3.79 -31.25 14.39
C LEU A 14 4.74 -30.87 13.25
N LEU A 15 4.91 -31.75 12.26
CA LEU A 15 5.82 -31.53 11.15
C LEU A 15 5.41 -30.34 10.25
N PRO A 16 4.16 -30.24 9.75
CA PRO A 16 3.72 -29.07 8.99
C PRO A 16 3.70 -27.80 9.85
N LEU A 17 3.36 -27.91 11.15
CA LEU A 17 3.36 -26.77 12.06
C LEU A 17 4.78 -26.20 12.27
N GLY A 18 5.77 -27.08 12.43
CA GLY A 18 7.18 -26.71 12.54
C GLY A 18 7.73 -26.10 11.26
N VAL A 19 7.40 -26.66 10.10
CA VAL A 19 7.78 -26.10 8.79
C VAL A 19 7.12 -24.74 8.56
N ALA A 20 5.83 -24.58 8.90
CA ALA A 20 5.14 -23.30 8.82
C ALA A 20 5.79 -22.25 9.75
N PHE A 21 6.14 -22.62 10.97
CA PHE A 21 6.82 -21.72 11.91
C PHE A 21 8.21 -21.29 11.40
N LEU A 22 9.00 -22.23 10.87
CA LEU A 22 10.33 -21.96 10.34
C LEU A 22 10.27 -21.03 9.12
N THR A 23 9.36 -21.31 8.18
CA THR A 23 9.17 -20.50 6.97
C THR A 23 8.73 -19.09 7.30
N VAL A 24 7.75 -18.91 8.21
CA VAL A 24 7.33 -17.58 8.67
C VAL A 24 8.48 -16.83 9.33
N SER A 25 9.24 -17.49 10.21
CA SER A 25 10.36 -16.86 10.91
C SER A 25 11.47 -16.42 9.94
N LEU A 26 11.79 -17.25 8.95
CA LEU A 26 12.78 -16.92 7.91
C LEU A 26 12.33 -15.74 7.04
N VAL A 27 11.05 -15.71 6.65
CA VAL A 27 10.47 -14.60 5.87
C VAL A 27 10.49 -13.29 6.67
N VAL A 28 10.15 -13.34 7.96
CA VAL A 28 10.19 -12.17 8.85
C VAL A 28 11.63 -11.66 9.00
N ALA A 29 12.59 -12.56 9.25
CA ALA A 29 14.00 -12.20 9.34
C ALA A 29 14.50 -11.54 8.04
N TYR A 30 14.15 -12.12 6.88
CA TYR A 30 14.48 -11.52 5.58
C TYR A 30 13.89 -10.12 5.41
N ARG A 31 12.60 -9.94 5.75
CA ARG A 31 11.88 -8.65 5.65
C ARG A 31 12.45 -7.57 6.56
N LEU A 32 12.95 -7.95 7.73
CA LEU A 32 13.51 -7.02 8.72
C LEU A 32 14.95 -6.63 8.39
N TYR A 33 15.79 -7.57 7.98
CA TYR A 33 17.24 -7.32 7.85
C TYR A 33 17.74 -7.19 6.41
N LEU A 34 17.24 -8.01 5.49
CA LEU A 34 17.78 -8.14 4.13
C LEU A 34 16.96 -7.42 3.07
N HIS A 35 15.78 -6.90 3.44
CA HIS A 35 14.92 -6.19 2.51
C HIS A 35 15.44 -4.77 2.25
N PRO A 36 15.44 -4.26 1.00
CA PRO A 36 15.94 -2.92 0.68
C PRO A 36 15.23 -1.79 1.45
N LEU A 37 13.99 -2.01 1.90
CA LEU A 37 13.25 -1.06 2.75
C LEU A 37 13.59 -1.19 4.26
N SER A 38 14.56 -2.02 4.66
CA SER A 38 15.02 -2.11 6.07
C SER A 38 15.76 -0.87 6.53
N ALA A 39 16.29 -0.07 5.60
CA ALA A 39 16.97 1.19 5.90
C ALA A 39 16.02 2.28 6.43
N PHE A 40 14.71 2.12 6.23
CA PHE A 40 13.72 3.10 6.69
C PHE A 40 13.24 2.79 8.11
N PRO A 41 13.13 3.81 8.98
CA PRO A 41 12.69 3.62 10.35
C PRO A 41 11.21 3.21 10.41
N GLY A 42 10.86 2.40 11.41
CA GLY A 42 9.49 1.98 11.66
C GLY A 42 9.40 0.90 12.75
N PRO A 43 8.21 0.68 13.33
CA PRO A 43 8.05 -0.35 14.34
C PRO A 43 8.15 -1.74 13.68
N GLN A 44 8.86 -2.66 14.34
CA GLN A 44 9.12 -4.00 13.80
C GLN A 44 7.84 -4.78 13.47
N SER A 45 6.73 -4.53 14.20
CA SER A 45 5.44 -5.16 13.94
C SER A 45 4.84 -4.79 12.57
N TRP A 46 5.05 -3.54 12.13
CA TRP A 46 4.59 -3.02 10.83
C TRP A 46 5.53 -3.45 9.70
N ALA A 47 6.84 -3.54 9.98
CA ALA A 47 7.82 -4.05 9.03
C ALA A 47 7.67 -5.57 8.78
N ALA A 48 7.27 -6.33 9.80
CA ALA A 48 7.08 -7.77 9.69
C ALA A 48 5.75 -8.15 9.02
N SER A 49 4.67 -7.42 9.31
CA SER A 49 3.31 -7.79 8.91
C SER A 49 2.40 -6.59 8.65
N ARG A 50 1.37 -6.78 7.83
CA ARG A 50 0.30 -5.80 7.60
C ARG A 50 -0.80 -5.85 8.68
N LEU A 51 -0.63 -6.66 9.72
CA LEU A 51 -1.65 -6.84 10.76
C LEU A 51 -1.94 -5.56 11.55
N PRO A 52 -0.93 -4.76 11.98
CA PRO A 52 -1.20 -3.50 12.66
C PRO A 52 -2.00 -2.54 11.78
N TRP A 53 -1.64 -2.43 10.50
CA TRP A 53 -2.37 -1.61 9.52
C TRP A 53 -3.85 -1.99 9.46
N ILE A 54 -4.16 -3.27 9.29
CA ILE A 54 -5.54 -3.77 9.22
C ILE A 54 -6.30 -3.44 10.50
N ARG A 55 -5.67 -3.69 11.66
CA ARG A 55 -6.27 -3.42 12.97
C ARG A 55 -6.60 -1.93 13.15
N HIS A 56 -5.64 -1.04 12.90
CA HIS A 56 -5.85 0.39 13.07
C HIS A 56 -6.81 0.98 12.03
N THR A 57 -6.87 0.38 10.84
CA THR A 57 -7.86 0.72 9.80
C THR A 57 -9.26 0.29 10.22
N ALA A 58 -9.42 -0.94 10.73
CA ALA A 58 -10.70 -1.44 11.24
C ALA A 58 -11.21 -0.62 12.43
N ASP A 59 -10.30 -0.15 13.30
CA ASP A 59 -10.61 0.73 14.43
C ASP A 59 -10.88 2.19 14.01
N GLY A 60 -10.66 2.57 12.74
CA GLY A 60 -10.79 3.96 12.27
C GLY A 60 -9.74 4.94 12.83
N ARG A 61 -8.68 4.42 13.46
CA ARG A 61 -7.62 5.22 14.12
C ARG A 61 -6.31 5.30 13.31
N MET A 62 -6.30 4.73 12.12
CA MET A 62 -5.10 4.65 11.25
C MET A 62 -4.42 5.99 11.00
N TRP A 63 -5.19 7.06 10.80
CA TRP A 63 -4.64 8.39 10.53
C TRP A 63 -3.86 8.97 11.73
N ARG A 64 -4.35 8.79 12.96
CA ARG A 64 -3.66 9.24 14.19
C ARG A 64 -2.39 8.47 14.42
N GLU A 65 -2.43 7.15 14.17
CA GLU A 65 -1.22 6.34 14.32
C GLU A 65 -0.18 6.68 13.28
N LEU A 66 -0.60 6.97 12.05
CA LEU A 66 0.32 7.40 11.01
C LEU A 66 0.98 8.74 11.37
N GLU A 67 0.20 9.69 11.89
CA GLU A 67 0.71 10.95 12.42
C GLU A 67 1.74 10.71 13.54
N HIS A 68 1.38 9.93 14.56
CA HIS A 68 2.29 9.60 15.66
C HIS A 68 3.59 8.91 15.18
N LEU A 69 3.47 8.01 14.20
CA LEU A 69 4.61 7.34 13.60
C LEU A 69 5.53 8.31 12.86
N HIS A 70 4.96 9.26 12.10
CA HIS A 70 5.73 10.30 11.42
C HIS A 70 6.36 11.31 12.39
N GLU A 71 5.70 11.64 13.50
CA GLU A 71 6.28 12.46 14.57
C GLU A 71 7.51 11.78 15.21
N LYS A 72 7.42 10.46 15.42
CA LYS A 72 8.47 9.68 16.11
C LYS A 72 9.63 9.25 15.21
N HIS A 73 9.35 8.88 13.97
CA HIS A 73 10.32 8.28 13.04
C HIS A 73 10.70 9.20 11.88
N GLY A 74 10.01 10.34 11.74
CA GLY A 74 10.27 11.34 10.73
C GLY A 74 9.47 11.15 9.45
N PRO A 75 9.89 11.80 8.35
CA PRO A 75 9.09 11.89 7.13
C PRO A 75 8.96 10.58 6.35
N PHE A 76 9.80 9.58 6.61
CA PHE A 76 9.76 8.27 5.92
C PHE A 76 9.55 7.17 6.93
N VAL A 77 8.38 6.51 6.91
CA VAL A 77 8.05 5.46 7.88
C VAL A 77 7.53 4.21 7.21
N ARG A 78 8.08 3.06 7.61
CA ARG A 78 7.65 1.76 7.11
C ARG A 78 6.33 1.33 7.76
N ILE A 79 5.28 1.20 6.92
CA ILE A 79 3.91 0.88 7.34
C ILE A 79 3.47 -0.53 6.91
N ALA A 80 4.21 -1.18 6.03
CA ALA A 80 4.02 -2.60 5.71
C ALA A 80 5.37 -3.21 5.28
N PRO A 81 5.45 -4.54 5.10
CA PRO A 81 6.66 -5.18 4.58
C PRO A 81 7.16 -4.57 3.27
N ASN A 82 6.23 -4.20 2.38
CA ASN A 82 6.53 -3.70 1.04
C ASN A 82 6.01 -2.27 0.82
N GLU A 83 5.66 -1.54 1.89
CA GLU A 83 5.07 -0.20 1.78
C GLU A 83 5.71 0.79 2.74
N LEU A 84 5.89 2.01 2.25
CA LEU A 84 6.46 3.14 2.96
C LEU A 84 5.48 4.30 2.90
N SER A 85 5.20 4.91 4.05
CA SER A 85 4.50 6.17 4.14
C SER A 85 5.51 7.31 4.08
N VAL A 86 5.24 8.30 3.24
CA VAL A 86 6.13 9.44 3.02
C VAL A 86 5.37 10.75 3.24
N LEU A 87 5.85 11.54 4.19
CA LEU A 87 5.33 12.85 4.54
C LEU A 87 6.40 13.92 4.22
N SER A 88 6.69 14.10 2.92
CA SER A 88 7.68 15.08 2.45
C SER A 88 7.14 15.89 1.27
N PRO A 89 7.25 17.23 1.29
CA PRO A 89 6.85 18.08 0.17
C PRO A 89 7.58 17.74 -1.13
N ALA A 90 8.88 17.41 -1.06
CA ALA A 90 9.69 17.03 -2.22
C ALA A 90 9.25 15.68 -2.80
N ALA A 91 8.91 14.71 -1.95
CA ALA A 91 8.42 13.42 -2.41
C ALA A 91 7.08 13.55 -3.15
N ARG A 92 6.23 14.53 -2.79
CA ARG A 92 4.97 14.77 -3.50
C ARG A 92 5.22 15.16 -4.96
N SER A 93 6.13 16.09 -5.23
CA SER A 93 6.45 16.45 -6.63
C SER A 93 7.09 15.28 -7.36
N ASP A 94 7.98 14.53 -6.71
CA ASP A 94 8.67 13.42 -7.34
C ASP A 94 7.72 12.25 -7.65
N ILE A 95 6.71 11.99 -6.83
CA ILE A 95 5.75 10.90 -7.07
C ILE A 95 4.72 11.29 -8.13
N TYR A 96 4.16 12.50 -8.03
CA TYR A 96 3.02 12.90 -8.87
C TYR A 96 3.39 13.68 -10.12
N THR A 97 4.61 14.21 -10.22
CA THR A 97 5.06 15.07 -11.33
C THR A 97 6.27 14.49 -12.08
N SER A 98 6.82 13.35 -11.63
CA SER A 98 7.90 12.68 -12.35
C SER A 98 7.49 12.18 -13.73
N ARG A 99 8.48 12.15 -14.63
CA ARG A 99 8.37 11.51 -15.94
C ARG A 99 9.46 10.45 -16.06
N PRO A 100 9.12 9.19 -16.42
CA PRO A 100 7.77 8.69 -16.71
C PRO A 100 6.86 8.64 -15.46
N ILE A 101 5.55 8.73 -15.68
CA ILE A 101 4.55 8.65 -14.60
C ILE A 101 4.62 7.26 -13.97
N LEU A 102 4.73 7.19 -12.65
CA LEU A 102 4.74 5.92 -11.92
C LEU A 102 3.36 5.25 -12.06
N PRO A 103 3.29 3.97 -12.46
CA PRO A 103 2.03 3.27 -12.60
C PRO A 103 1.36 3.13 -11.24
N LYS A 104 0.06 3.39 -11.18
CA LYS A 104 -0.73 3.12 -9.98
C LYS A 104 -0.77 1.62 -9.74
N GLU A 105 -0.67 1.23 -8.47
CA GLU A 105 -0.76 -0.17 -8.06
C GLU A 105 -2.15 -0.72 -8.46
N PRO A 106 -2.23 -1.77 -9.32
CA PRO A 106 -3.51 -2.20 -9.92
C PRO A 106 -4.52 -2.77 -8.91
N THR A 107 -4.01 -3.21 -7.76
CA THR A 107 -4.71 -4.00 -6.75
C THR A 107 -5.38 -3.11 -5.70
N SER A 108 -5.00 -1.82 -5.65
CA SER A 108 -5.54 -0.76 -4.81
C SER A 108 -6.93 -0.28 -5.22
N GLN A 109 -7.46 -0.79 -6.33
CA GLN A 109 -8.71 -0.34 -6.91
C GLN A 109 -9.75 -1.45 -6.85
N THR A 110 -10.96 -1.09 -6.41
CA THR A 110 -12.11 -1.98 -6.55
C THR A 110 -12.44 -2.12 -8.04
N PRO A 111 -12.55 -3.34 -8.57
CA PRO A 111 -12.99 -3.56 -9.94
C PRO A 111 -14.33 -2.87 -10.20
N PRO A 112 -14.56 -2.31 -11.39
CA PRO A 112 -15.82 -1.67 -11.71
C PRO A 112 -16.96 -2.68 -11.70
N LEU A 113 -18.06 -2.34 -11.02
CA LEU A 113 -19.24 -3.20 -10.90
C LEU A 113 -19.91 -3.52 -12.25
N ASN A 114 -19.74 -2.64 -13.24
CA ASN A 114 -20.28 -2.76 -14.59
C ASN A 114 -19.24 -3.20 -15.63
N GLY A 115 -18.01 -3.54 -15.22
CA GLY A 115 -16.92 -3.94 -16.11
C GLY A 115 -16.28 -2.80 -16.91
N ALA A 116 -16.74 -1.56 -16.78
CA ALA A 116 -16.19 -0.40 -17.47
C ALA A 116 -15.32 0.46 -16.53
N ASN A 117 -14.10 0.80 -16.97
CA ASN A 117 -13.19 1.61 -16.17
C ASN A 117 -13.73 3.05 -16.01
N SER A 118 -13.88 3.49 -14.77
CA SER A 118 -14.15 4.89 -14.43
C SER A 118 -12.87 5.73 -14.51
N LEU A 119 -13.00 7.06 -14.45
CA LEU A 119 -11.86 7.98 -14.37
C LEU A 119 -10.92 7.65 -13.20
N PHE A 120 -11.45 7.11 -12.10
CA PHE A 120 -10.67 6.73 -10.92
C PHE A 120 -10.08 5.33 -11.01
N THR A 121 -10.58 4.49 -11.92
CA THR A 121 -10.19 3.09 -12.06
C THR A 121 -9.49 2.70 -13.36
N ALA A 122 -9.34 3.65 -14.29
CA ALA A 122 -8.50 3.46 -15.47
C ALA A 122 -7.04 3.18 -15.07
N VAL A 123 -6.33 2.39 -15.88
CA VAL A 123 -4.91 2.06 -15.69
C VAL A 123 -4.20 2.32 -17.01
N GLY A 124 -3.04 2.99 -16.98
CA GLY A 124 -2.24 3.23 -18.19
C GLY A 124 -2.87 4.25 -19.16
N ASP A 125 -2.85 3.93 -20.46
CA ASP A 125 -3.29 4.85 -21.53
C ASP A 125 -4.81 5.14 -21.53
N ASP A 126 -5.60 4.35 -20.80
CA ASP A 126 -7.05 4.59 -20.60
C ASP A 126 -7.33 5.95 -19.91
N HIS A 127 -6.37 6.50 -19.18
CA HIS A 127 -6.48 7.84 -18.60
C HIS A 127 -6.56 8.95 -19.65
N ARG A 128 -5.87 8.80 -20.80
CA ARG A 128 -5.88 9.81 -21.87
C ARG A 128 -7.24 9.95 -22.55
N PHE A 129 -7.95 8.84 -22.68
CA PHE A 129 -9.31 8.84 -23.21
C PHE A 129 -10.25 9.65 -22.31
N ASN A 130 -10.13 9.47 -20.99
CA ASN A 130 -10.93 10.19 -20.00
C ASN A 130 -10.48 11.66 -19.80
N ASP A 131 -9.19 11.99 -19.99
CA ASP A 131 -8.69 13.37 -19.96
C ASP A 131 -9.22 14.22 -21.12
N LEU A 132 -9.50 13.61 -22.28
CA LEU A 132 -10.12 14.27 -23.43
C LEU A 132 -11.52 14.82 -23.09
N PHE A 133 -12.29 14.10 -22.27
CA PHE A 133 -13.59 14.53 -21.77
C PHE A 133 -13.51 15.53 -20.60
N ARG A 134 -12.35 15.65 -19.94
CA ARG A 134 -12.11 16.58 -18.82
C ARG A 134 -11.85 18.01 -19.28
N ALA A 135 -11.16 18.17 -20.41
CA ALA A 135 -10.68 19.46 -20.87
C ALA A 135 -11.78 20.51 -21.10
N PRO A 136 -12.93 20.23 -21.77
CA PRO A 136 -13.90 21.28 -22.08
C PRO A 136 -14.81 21.70 -20.92
N PHE A 137 -15.00 20.85 -19.89
CA PHE A 137 -15.98 21.12 -18.82
C PHE A 137 -15.40 21.97 -17.66
N ILE A 138 -14.09 21.90 -17.42
CA ILE A 138 -13.44 22.62 -16.30
C ILE A 138 -12.88 23.99 -16.75
N THR A 139 -12.64 24.21 -18.04
CA THR A 139 -11.99 25.44 -18.52
C THR A 139 -12.91 26.65 -18.70
N ASP A 140 -14.23 26.50 -18.57
CA ASP A 140 -15.18 27.60 -18.81
C ASP A 140 -15.82 28.14 -17.53
N VAL A 141 -14.99 28.68 -16.63
CA VAL A 141 -15.45 29.49 -15.48
C VAL A 141 -14.75 30.84 -15.41
N ARG A 142 -13.94 31.19 -16.42
CA ARG A 142 -13.23 32.48 -16.48
C ARG A 142 -14.09 33.64 -17.00
N HIS A 143 -15.37 33.40 -17.29
CA HIS A 143 -16.32 34.41 -17.77
C HIS A 143 -17.43 34.77 -16.77
N LEU A 144 -17.46 34.17 -15.58
CA LEU A 144 -18.41 34.55 -14.52
C LEU A 144 -17.64 35.24 -13.38
N GLY A 145 -17.92 36.53 -13.23
CA GLY A 145 -17.13 37.47 -12.45
C GLY A 145 -17.02 37.17 -10.95
N SER A 146 -15.86 37.56 -10.42
CA SER A 146 -15.72 38.31 -9.17
C SER A 146 -16.68 37.96 -8.03
N LEU A 147 -16.49 36.83 -7.36
CA LEU A 147 -16.67 36.72 -5.91
C LEU A 147 -15.72 35.64 -5.39
N ALA A 148 -14.52 36.07 -5.01
CA ALA A 148 -13.63 35.28 -4.19
C ALA A 148 -14.22 35.19 -2.78
N PHE A 149 -14.57 33.99 -2.32
CA PHE A 149 -14.66 33.70 -0.89
C PHE A 149 -13.81 32.47 -0.58
N VAL A 150 -12.80 32.76 0.22
CA VAL A 150 -11.97 31.86 1.01
C VAL A 150 -12.87 30.99 1.89
N TYR A 151 -12.74 29.67 1.77
CA TYR A 151 -12.30 28.73 2.81
C TYR A 151 -12.04 27.35 2.18
#